data_AF-A0A967S636-F1
#
_entry.id   AF-A0A967S636-F1
#
_cell.length_a   1.000
_cell.length_b   1.000
_cell.length_c   1.000
_cell.angle_alpha   90.00
_cell.angle_beta   90.00
_cell.angle_gamma   90.00
#
_symmetry.space_group_name_H-M   'P 1'
#
loop_
_entity.id
_entity.type
_entity.pdbx_description
1 polymer ?
#
loop_
_entity_poly.entity_id
_entity_poly.type
_entity_poly.pdbx_seq_one_letter_code
_entity_poly.pdbx_strand_id
1 'polypeptide(L)'
;PQILYQTSADGPDGDFPAVRAVPADRHNLTPPLTPTVGRAALVSEVIDAVRPGSVVTLIGPGGVGKTRIAVEVSISIAPAWDDGVWRVD
;
A
#
# COMPACT_ATOMS: atom_id res chain seq x y z
N PRO A 1 14.38 -17.24 -4.97
CA PRO A 1 14.25 -17.25 -3.49
C PRO A 1 15.59 -16.99 -2.80
N GLN A 2 15.63 -16.09 -1.81
CA GLN A 2 16.81 -15.86 -0.98
C GLN A 2 16.55 -16.45 0.42
N ILE A 3 17.57 -17.09 1.01
CA ILE A 3 17.49 -17.66 2.36
C ILE A 3 17.99 -16.61 3.35
N LEU A 4 17.19 -16.33 4.37
CA LEU A 4 17.56 -15.44 5.47
C LEU A 4 18.05 -16.26 6.65
N TYR A 5 19.15 -15.84 7.27
CA TYR A 5 19.70 -16.44 8.47
C TYR A 5 19.65 -15.42 9.61
N GLN A 6 19.19 -15.83 10.80
CA GLN A 6 19.28 -15.02 12.01
C GLN A 6 20.47 -15.50 12.83
N THR A 7 21.36 -14.59 13.19
CA THR A 7 22.48 -14.88 14.09
C THR A 7 22.01 -14.73 15.53
N SER A 8 22.02 -15.82 16.29
CA SER A 8 21.83 -15.79 17.75
C SER A 8 23.20 -15.77 18.42
N ALA A 9 23.37 -14.87 19.39
CA ALA A 9 24.48 -14.85 20.33
C ALA A 9 23.91 -15.03 21.74
N ASP A 10 24.70 -15.53 22.69
CA ASP A 10 24.33 -15.59 24.10
C ASP A 10 24.16 -14.15 24.65
N GLY A 11 22.94 -13.64 24.52
CA GLY A 11 22.48 -12.34 24.96
C GLY A 11 21.03 -12.48 25.42
N PRO A 12 20.43 -11.45 26.03
CA PRO A 12 19.03 -11.53 26.42
C PRO A 12 18.18 -11.94 25.22
N ASP A 13 17.14 -12.76 25.44
CA ASP A 13 16.14 -13.15 24.45
C ASP A 13 15.47 -11.88 23.89
N GLY A 14 16.16 -11.23 22.97
CA GLY A 14 15.72 -10.01 22.34
C GLY A 14 14.73 -10.37 21.27
N ASP A 15 13.50 -9.86 21.41
CA ASP A 15 12.50 -9.90 20.35
C ASP A 15 13.10 -9.25 19.10
N PHE A 16 13.54 -10.09 18.16
CA PHE A 16 14.18 -9.63 16.93
C PHE A 16 13.07 -9.09 16.03
N PRO A 17 13.07 -7.79 15.70
CA PRO A 17 11.99 -7.23 14.91
C PRO A 17 11.96 -7.91 13.54
N ALA A 18 10.74 -8.14 13.03
CA ALA A 18 10.53 -8.78 11.74
C ALA A 18 11.41 -8.13 10.65
N VAL A 19 12.08 -8.97 9.86
CA VAL A 19 12.94 -8.52 8.76
C VAL A 19 12.13 -7.63 7.81
N ARG A 20 12.56 -6.37 7.66
CA ARG A 20 11.97 -5.44 6.68
C ARG A 20 12.59 -5.71 5.31
N ALA A 21 11.91 -6.54 4.52
CA ALA A 21 12.26 -6.74 3.11
C ALA A 21 11.44 -5.81 2.22
N VAL A 22 12.03 -5.36 1.10
CA VAL A 22 11.26 -4.73 0.02
C VAL A 22 10.41 -5.83 -0.63
N PRO A 23 9.08 -5.66 -0.73
CA PRO A 23 8.23 -6.63 -1.42
C PRO A 23 8.74 -6.86 -2.85
N ALA A 24 8.75 -8.11 -3.31
CA ALA A 24 9.17 -8.46 -4.67
C ALA A 24 8.37 -7.67 -5.73
N ASP A 25 7.11 -7.38 -5.40
CA ASP A 25 6.14 -6.71 -6.25
C ASP A 25 6.20 -5.17 -6.13
N ARG A 26 7.23 -4.64 -5.44
CA ARG A 26 7.45 -3.19 -5.21
C ARG A 26 6.25 -2.46 -4.62
N HIS A 27 5.39 -3.14 -3.85
CA HIS A 27 4.29 -2.51 -3.14
C HIS A 27 3.93 -3.23 -1.84
N ASN A 28 3.39 -2.51 -0.85
CA ASN A 28 2.89 -3.06 0.43
C ASN A 28 1.36 -3.07 0.53
N LEU A 29 0.67 -2.99 -0.61
CA LEU A 29 -0.78 -2.84 -0.67
C LEU A 29 -1.51 -4.12 -0.26
N THR A 30 -2.40 -4.01 0.73
CA THR A 30 -3.35 -5.08 1.08
C THR A 30 -4.67 -4.87 0.32
N PRO A 31 -5.10 -5.81 -0.54
CA PRO A 31 -6.38 -5.69 -1.20
C PRO A 31 -7.55 -5.69 -0.19
N PRO A 32 -8.61 -4.92 -0.45
CA PRO A 32 -9.84 -5.00 0.33
C PRO A 32 -10.39 -6.43 0.41
N LEU A 33 -10.84 -6.86 1.58
CA LEU A 33 -11.53 -8.16 1.76
C LEU A 33 -12.84 -8.27 0.97
N THR A 34 -13.46 -7.13 0.67
CA THR A 34 -14.72 -7.05 -0.07
C THR A 34 -14.60 -6.01 -1.18
N PRO A 35 -15.27 -6.22 -2.33
CA PRO A 35 -15.23 -5.28 -3.44
C PRO A 35 -15.70 -3.86 -3.05
N THR A 36 -15.11 -2.85 -3.69
CA THR A 36 -15.55 -1.46 -3.53
C THR A 36 -16.80 -1.20 -4.39
N VAL A 37 -17.97 -1.13 -3.77
CA VAL A 37 -19.26 -0.99 -4.48
C VAL A 37 -19.62 0.48 -4.74
N GLY A 38 -20.08 0.78 -5.95
CA GLY A 38 -20.69 2.09 -6.29
C GLY A 38 -19.72 3.27 -6.34
N ARG A 39 -18.41 3.02 -6.38
CA ARG A 39 -17.37 4.07 -6.38
C ARG A 39 -16.46 4.08 -7.61
N ALA A 40 -16.78 3.30 -8.64
CA ALA A 40 -15.96 3.19 -9.84
C ALA A 40 -15.64 4.55 -10.49
N ALA A 41 -16.63 5.44 -10.60
CA ALA A 41 -16.43 6.78 -11.17
C ALA A 41 -15.45 7.63 -10.32
N LEU A 42 -15.59 7.60 -9.00
CA LEU A 42 -14.69 8.32 -8.09
C LEU A 42 -13.27 7.73 -8.11
N VAL A 43 -13.13 6.41 -8.19
CA VAL A 43 -11.81 5.77 -8.35
C VAL A 43 -11.15 6.23 -9.65
N SER A 44 -11.89 6.25 -10.76
CA SER A 44 -11.38 6.76 -12.04
C SER A 44 -10.93 8.22 -11.95
N GLU A 45 -11.74 9.09 -11.35
CA GLU A 45 -11.43 10.51 -11.17
C GLU A 45 -10.12 10.71 -10.38
N VAL A 46 -9.93 9.92 -9.31
CA VAL A 46 -8.72 9.99 -8.49
C VAL A 46 -7.51 9.45 -9.26
N ILE A 47 -7.66 8.37 -10.04
CA ILE A 47 -6.60 7.86 -10.91
C ILE A 47 -6.14 8.94 -11.89
N ASP A 48 -7.07 9.66 -12.53
CA ASP A 48 -6.76 10.72 -13.50
C ASP A 48 -6.07 11.94 -12.87
N ALA A 49 -6.33 12.18 -11.58
CA ALA A 49 -5.70 13.22 -10.79
C ALA A 49 -4.28 12.86 -10.32
N VAL A 50 -3.99 11.56 -10.13
CA VAL A 50 -2.68 11.07 -9.68
C VAL A 50 -1.68 11.10 -10.84
N ARG A 51 -0.80 12.10 -10.81
CA ARG A 51 0.26 12.34 -11.81
C ARG A 51 1.61 12.48 -11.13
N PRO A 52 2.74 12.29 -11.84
CA PRO A 52 4.07 12.57 -11.30
C PRO A 52 4.14 13.99 -10.71
N GLY A 53 4.59 14.10 -9.46
CA GLY A 53 4.70 15.38 -8.74
C GLY A 53 3.38 15.95 -8.18
N SER A 54 2.25 15.25 -8.31
CA SER A 54 0.97 15.69 -7.75
C SER A 54 0.78 15.27 -6.29
N VAL A 55 -0.06 16.01 -5.57
CA VAL A 55 -0.60 15.64 -4.26
C VAL A 55 -2.12 15.67 -4.36
N VAL A 56 -2.76 14.54 -4.07
CA VAL A 56 -4.22 14.39 -4.12
C VAL A 56 -4.74 14.11 -2.71
N THR A 57 -5.73 14.90 -2.27
CA THR A 57 -6.32 14.77 -0.93
C THR A 57 -7.77 14.31 -1.02
N LEU A 58 -8.08 13.16 -0.40
CA LEU A 58 -9.46 12.69 -0.24
C LEU A 58 -10.05 13.24 1.05
N ILE A 59 -11.10 14.04 0.95
CA ILE A 59 -11.82 14.63 2.10
C ILE A 59 -13.22 14.03 2.24
N GLY A 60 -13.75 14.03 3.47
CA GLY A 60 -15.12 13.59 3.74
C GLY A 60 -15.30 13.02 5.14
N PRO A 61 -16.55 12.74 5.56
CA PRO A 61 -16.89 12.26 6.89
C PRO A 61 -16.15 10.97 7.31
N GLY A 62 -16.13 10.70 8.62
CA GLY A 62 -15.67 9.41 9.15
C GLY A 62 -16.46 8.25 8.54
N GLY A 63 -15.79 7.14 8.23
CA GLY A 63 -16.45 5.94 7.70
C GLY A 63 -16.90 6.00 6.22
N VAL A 64 -16.73 7.12 5.50
CA VAL A 64 -17.17 7.23 4.09
C VAL A 64 -16.35 6.39 3.08
N GLY A 65 -15.30 5.72 3.54
CA GLY A 65 -14.50 4.81 2.71
C GLY A 65 -13.30 5.44 2.00
N LYS A 66 -12.80 6.62 2.44
CA LYS A 66 -11.62 7.29 1.86
C LYS A 66 -10.41 6.37 1.74
N THR A 67 -10.08 5.65 2.83
CA THR A 67 -8.96 4.69 2.83
C THR A 67 -9.19 3.55 1.85
N ARG A 68 -10.44 3.08 1.70
CA ARG A 68 -10.77 2.05 0.72
C ARG A 68 -10.57 2.55 -0.71
N ILE A 69 -11.00 3.77 -1.01
CA ILE A 69 -10.77 4.41 -2.31
C ILE A 69 -9.27 4.59 -2.56
N ALA A 70 -8.51 5.08 -1.59
CA ALA A 70 -7.06 5.27 -1.73
C ALA A 70 -6.33 3.95 -2.02
N VAL A 71 -6.71 2.86 -1.34
CA VAL A 71 -6.14 1.52 -1.59
C VAL A 71 -6.54 1.00 -2.97
N GLU A 72 -7.80 1.12 -3.36
CA GLU A 72 -8.28 0.69 -4.68
C GLU A 72 -7.54 1.40 -5.82
N VAL A 73 -7.37 2.73 -5.70
CA VAL A 73 -6.59 3.55 -6.63
C VAL A 73 -5.14 3.08 -6.66
N SER A 74 -4.51 2.88 -5.50
CA SER A 74 -3.12 2.45 -5.38
C SER A 74 -2.88 1.11 -6.07
N ILE A 75 -3.79 0.14 -5.90
CA ILE A 75 -3.71 -1.18 -6.54
C ILE A 75 -3.87 -1.05 -8.06
N SER A 76 -4.80 -0.20 -8.50
CA SER A 76 -5.08 0.01 -9.92
C SER A 76 -3.91 0.63 -10.67
N ILE A 77 -3.18 1.56 -10.03
CA ILE A 77 -2.05 2.25 -10.66
C ILE A 77 -0.73 1.50 -10.48
N ALA A 78 -0.57 0.63 -9.48
CA ALA A 78 0.70 -0.05 -9.19
C ALA A 78 1.40 -0.67 -10.41
N PRO A 79 0.72 -1.32 -11.37
CA PRO A 79 1.38 -1.87 -12.56
C PRO A 79 1.98 -0.82 -13.51
N ALA A 80 1.55 0.44 -13.42
CA ALA A 80 2.00 1.54 -14.28
C ALA A 80 3.10 2.40 -13.64
N TRP A 81 3.50 2.11 -12.40
CA TRP A 81 4.50 2.87 -11.65
C TRP A 81 5.74 1.99 -11.42
N ASP A 82 6.77 2.19 -12.24
CA ASP A 82 7.99 1.36 -12.22
C ASP A 82 8.70 1.34 -10.86
N ASP A 83 8.67 2.47 -10.15
CA ASP A 83 9.28 2.59 -8.83
C ASP A 83 8.46 1.93 -7.73
N GLY A 84 7.19 1.57 -8.00
CA GLY A 84 6.28 0.94 -7.06
C GLY A 84 5.32 1.90 -6.37
N VAL A 85 4.48 1.36 -5.48
CA VAL A 85 3.44 2.11 -4.74
C VAL A 85 3.43 1.68 -3.28
N TRP A 86 3.48 2.64 -2.35
CA TRP A 86 3.47 2.36 -0.92
C TRP A 86 2.35 3.08 -0.19
N ARG A 87 1.66 2.33 0.68
CA ARG A 87 0.83 2.87 1.74
C ARG A 87 1.69 3.16 2.96
N VAL A 88 1.47 4.32 3.58
CA VAL A 88 2.07 4.71 4.86
C VAL A 88 0.94 5.10 5.80
N ASP A 89 0.91 4.51 6.99
CA ASP A 89 -0.04 4.77 8.07
C ASP A 89 0.63 4.75 9.45
#